data_AF-A0A940QZF9-F1
#
_entry.id   AF-A0A940QZF9-F1
#
_cell.length_a   1.000
_cell.length_b   1.000
_cell.length_c   1.000
_cell.angle_alpha   90.00
_cell.angle_beta   90.00
_cell.angle_gamma   90.00
#
_symmetry.space_group_name_H-M   'P 1'
#
loop_
_entity.id
_entity.type
_entity.pdbx_description
1 polymer ?
#
loop_
_entity_poly.entity_id
_entity_poly.type
_entity_poly.pdbx_seq_one_letter_code
_entity_poly.pdbx_strand_id
1 'polypeptide(L)'
;MKKLLLLGTIFALFTVAASAQKSRDFRPDKHRFETGQMTRGERHKIHKNKADYKRTERKFKRDGRLSHMEKRKLNKMKRHDRYMKHRFYHNNRKRS
;
A
#
# COMPACT_ATOMS: atom_id res chain seq x y z
N MET A 1 33.91 -6.37 -41.21
CA MET A 1 34.22 -5.84 -39.86
C MET A 1 33.12 -4.99 -39.22
N LYS A 2 32.16 -4.42 -39.97
CA LYS A 2 31.08 -3.56 -39.42
C LYS A 2 30.05 -4.29 -38.52
N LYS A 3 29.85 -5.60 -38.71
CA LYS A 3 28.90 -6.41 -37.93
C LYS A 3 29.33 -6.62 -36.47
N LEU A 4 30.63 -6.65 -36.19
CA LEU A 4 31.18 -6.83 -34.83
C LEU A 4 31.04 -5.56 -33.99
N LEU A 5 31.19 -4.39 -34.62
CA LEU A 5 30.96 -3.09 -33.96
C LEU A 5 29.49 -2.91 -33.57
N LEU A 6 28.58 -3.36 -34.43
CA LEU A 6 27.13 -3.30 -34.20
C LEU A 6 26.67 -4.23 -33.06
N LEU A 7 27.28 -5.40 -32.94
CA LEU A 7 27.04 -6.32 -31.81
C LEU A 7 27.57 -5.75 -30.48
N GLY A 8 28.74 -5.10 -30.50
CA GLY A 8 29.31 -4.45 -29.32
C GLY A 8 28.45 -3.30 -28.78
N THR A 9 27.88 -2.47 -29.67
CA THR A 9 27.01 -1.35 -29.25
C THR A 9 25.67 -1.83 -28.70
N ILE A 10 25.08 -2.89 -29.26
CA ILE A 10 23.85 -3.49 -28.72
C ILE A 10 24.10 -4.09 -27.33
N PHE A 11 25.25 -4.76 -27.13
CA PHE A 11 25.60 -5.36 -25.84
C PHE A 11 25.84 -4.31 -24.74
N ALA A 12 26.45 -3.17 -25.08
CA ALA A 12 26.65 -2.04 -24.18
C ALA A 12 25.32 -1.37 -23.76
N LEU A 13 24.35 -1.25 -24.67
CA LEU A 13 23.02 -0.71 -24.35
C LEU A 13 22.23 -1.64 -23.42
N PHE A 14 22.40 -2.97 -23.55
CA PHE A 14 21.70 -3.93 -22.69
C PHE A 14 22.26 -3.98 -21.25
N THR A 15 23.57 -3.77 -21.08
CA THR A 15 24.22 -3.77 -19.75
C THR A 15 23.87 -2.54 -18.92
N VAL A 16 23.67 -1.37 -19.55
CA VAL A 16 23.22 -0.15 -18.85
C VAL A 16 21.75 -0.24 -18.41
N ALA A 17 20.89 -0.89 -19.19
CA ALA A 17 19.49 -1.10 -18.81
C ALA A 17 19.36 -2.03 -17.59
N ALA A 18 20.20 -3.06 -17.49
CA ALA A 18 20.20 -3.99 -16.37
C ALA A 18 20.69 -3.35 -15.05
N SER A 19 21.65 -2.41 -15.10
CA SER A 19 22.19 -1.77 -13.90
C SER A 19 21.26 -0.72 -13.26
N ALA A 20 20.23 -0.27 -13.99
CA ALA A 20 19.20 0.62 -13.47
C ALA A 20 18.13 -0.11 -12.61
N GLN A 21 18.05 -1.45 -12.70
CA GLN A 21 17.25 -2.27 -11.78
C GLN A 21 17.98 -2.49 -10.45
N LYS A 22 18.36 -1.40 -9.77
CA LYS A 22 18.57 -1.46 -8.32
C LYS A 22 17.19 -1.65 -7.70
N SER A 23 16.78 -2.91 -7.56
CA SER A 23 15.64 -3.30 -6.75
C SER A 23 15.82 -2.63 -5.40
N ARG A 24 15.04 -1.58 -5.15
CA ARG A 24 14.81 -1.10 -3.80
C ARG A 24 14.15 -2.26 -3.10
N ASP A 25 14.96 -3.04 -2.41
CA ASP A 25 14.54 -3.98 -1.39
C ASP A 25 13.67 -3.19 -0.41
N PHE A 26 12.37 -3.15 -0.69
CA PHE A 26 11.34 -2.76 0.25
C PHE A 26 11.28 -3.90 1.26
N ARG A 27 12.30 -3.99 2.12
CA ARG A 27 12.17 -4.72 3.38
C ARG A 27 11.13 -3.93 4.17
N PRO A 28 9.92 -4.46 4.39
CA PRO A 28 9.05 -3.82 5.37
C PRO A 28 9.80 -3.91 6.70
N ASP A 29 10.07 -2.77 7.33
CA ASP A 29 10.71 -2.71 8.65
C ASP A 29 10.03 -3.72 9.59
N LYS A 30 10.66 -4.87 9.79
CA LYS A 30 10.14 -5.96 10.62
C LYS A 30 10.19 -5.63 12.12
N HIS A 31 10.78 -4.49 12.50
CA HIS A 31 11.01 -4.08 13.90
C HIS A 31 10.05 -3.00 14.44
N ARG A 32 8.95 -2.67 13.74
CA ARG A 32 8.04 -1.57 14.19
C ARG A 32 6.99 -1.95 15.24
N PHE A 33 6.93 -3.22 15.69
CA PHE A 33 5.94 -3.67 16.67
C PHE A 33 6.40 -3.60 18.13
N GLU A 34 7.68 -3.35 18.40
CA GLU A 34 8.25 -3.47 19.74
C GLU A 34 8.02 -2.24 20.63
N THR A 35 7.94 -1.04 20.05
CA THR A 35 7.82 0.20 20.84
C THR A 35 6.39 0.57 21.19
N GLY A 36 5.39 -0.12 20.63
CA GLY A 36 3.97 0.16 20.83
C GLY A 36 3.50 1.54 20.32
N GLN A 37 4.41 2.40 19.88
CA GLN A 37 4.12 3.72 19.37
C GLN A 37 3.68 3.67 17.91
N MET A 38 2.66 4.46 17.59
CA MET A 38 2.12 4.57 16.24
C MET A 38 3.12 5.24 15.31
N THR A 39 3.48 4.59 14.21
CA THR A 39 4.33 5.23 13.21
C THR A 39 3.53 6.24 12.38
N ARG A 40 4.21 7.28 11.89
CA ARG A 40 3.60 8.32 11.03
C ARG A 40 2.88 7.72 9.81
N GLY A 41 3.43 6.63 9.25
CA GLY A 41 2.84 5.91 8.12
C GLY A 41 1.52 5.20 8.48
N GLU A 42 1.44 4.58 9.65
CA GLU A 42 0.20 3.94 10.12
C GLU A 42 -0.89 4.98 10.40
N ARG A 43 -0.52 6.12 11.00
CA ARG A 43 -1.44 7.25 11.21
C ARG A 43 -2.02 7.73 9.90
N HIS A 44 -1.14 8.01 8.94
CA HIS A 44 -1.55 8.41 7.60
C HIS A 44 -2.49 7.38 6.95
N LYS A 45 -2.20 6.09 7.08
CA LYS A 45 -3.03 5.01 6.52
C LYS A 45 -4.44 4.98 7.12
N ILE A 46 -4.60 5.18 8.44
CA ILE A 46 -5.92 5.24 9.07
C ILE A 46 -6.71 6.45 8.56
N HIS A 47 -6.09 7.63 8.49
CA HIS A 47 -6.75 8.82 7.95
C HIS A 47 -7.16 8.64 6.50
N LYS A 48 -6.26 8.07 5.67
CA LYS A 48 -6.53 7.77 4.27
C LYS A 48 -7.69 6.79 4.12
N ASN A 49 -7.70 5.69 4.86
CA ASN A 49 -8.80 4.71 4.83
C ASN A 49 -10.15 5.35 5.18
N LYS A 50 -10.18 6.24 6.19
CA LYS A 50 -11.40 6.97 6.56
C LYS A 50 -11.85 7.93 5.44
N ALA A 51 -10.93 8.61 4.78
CA ALA A 51 -11.23 9.48 3.65
C ALA A 51 -11.77 8.69 2.45
N ASP A 52 -11.12 7.57 2.12
CA ASP A 52 -11.53 6.68 1.03
C ASP A 52 -12.91 6.07 1.27
N TYR A 53 -13.22 5.69 2.51
CA TYR A 53 -14.56 5.24 2.89
C TYR A 53 -15.62 6.31 2.62
N LYS A 54 -15.40 7.55 3.12
CA LYS A 54 -16.35 8.65 2.91
C LYS A 54 -16.53 8.98 1.42
N ARG A 55 -15.44 8.99 0.65
CA ARG A 55 -15.47 9.22 -0.80
C ARG A 55 -16.30 8.15 -1.50
N THR A 56 -16.06 6.88 -1.17
CA THR A 56 -16.76 5.74 -1.77
C THR A 56 -18.23 5.73 -1.38
N GLU A 57 -18.54 6.01 -0.12
CA GLU A 57 -19.90 6.11 0.39
C GLU A 57 -20.70 7.19 -0.35
N ARG A 58 -20.14 8.39 -0.51
CA ARG A 58 -20.78 9.46 -1.29
C ARG A 58 -20.99 9.07 -2.73
N LYS A 59 -20.01 8.42 -3.36
CA LYS A 59 -20.12 7.95 -4.75
C LYS A 59 -21.28 6.97 -4.92
N PHE A 60 -21.40 5.99 -4.02
CA PHE A 60 -22.45 4.99 -4.10
C PHE A 60 -23.83 5.50 -3.68
N LYS A 61 -23.90 6.52 -2.82
CA LYS A 61 -25.16 7.17 -2.45
C LYS A 61 -25.64 8.20 -3.48
N ARG A 62 -24.83 8.55 -4.48
CA ARG A 62 -25.16 9.57 -5.47
C ARG A 62 -26.47 9.26 -6.20
N ASP A 63 -26.67 7.99 -6.53
CA ASP A 63 -27.81 7.52 -7.31
C ASP A 63 -29.01 7.17 -6.38
N GLY A 64 -28.92 7.49 -5.08
CA GLY A 64 -30.00 7.34 -4.09
C GLY A 64 -30.24 5.91 -3.58
N ARG A 65 -29.69 4.88 -4.24
CA ARG A 65 -29.84 3.47 -3.85
C ARG A 65 -28.49 2.77 -3.84
N LEU A 66 -28.26 1.97 -2.81
CA LEU A 66 -27.05 1.14 -2.69
C LEU A 66 -27.33 -0.29 -3.15
N SER A 67 -26.63 -0.73 -4.19
CA SER A 67 -26.60 -2.14 -4.61
C SER A 67 -26.03 -3.03 -3.51
N HIS A 68 -26.41 -4.32 -3.53
CA HIS A 68 -25.86 -5.32 -2.60
C HIS A 68 -24.32 -5.36 -2.64
N MET A 69 -23.73 -5.22 -3.83
CA MET A 69 -22.28 -5.23 -4.02
C MET A 69 -21.60 -3.99 -3.41
N GLU A 70 -22.24 -2.82 -3.55
CA GLU A 70 -21.76 -1.57 -2.98
C GLU A 70 -21.83 -1.59 -1.45
N LYS A 71 -22.94 -2.10 -0.89
CA LYS A 71 -23.07 -2.36 0.55
C LYS A 71 -21.99 -3.29 1.04
N ARG A 72 -21.75 -4.40 0.34
CA ARG A 72 -20.69 -5.37 0.68
C ARG A 72 -19.30 -4.72 0.66
N LYS A 73 -19.03 -3.87 -0.33
CA LYS A 73 -17.76 -3.14 -0.43
C LYS A 73 -17.59 -2.14 0.72
N LEU A 74 -18.60 -1.33 1.02
CA LEU A 74 -18.58 -0.41 2.16
C LEU A 74 -18.38 -1.14 3.49
N ASN A 75 -19.05 -2.28 3.67
CA ASN A 75 -18.88 -3.12 4.86
C ASN A 75 -17.47 -3.70 4.97
N LYS A 76 -16.87 -4.16 3.86
CA LYS A 76 -15.48 -4.62 3.83
C LYS A 76 -14.52 -3.50 4.22
N MET A 77 -14.71 -2.29 3.68
CA MET A 77 -13.91 -1.12 4.03
C MET A 77 -14.07 -0.75 5.53
N LYS A 78 -15.30 -0.75 6.04
CA LYS A 78 -15.60 -0.48 7.46
C LYS A 78 -14.96 -1.52 8.40
N ARG A 79 -15.00 -2.80 8.03
CA ARG A 79 -14.35 -3.88 8.79
C ARG A 79 -12.83 -3.73 8.78
N HIS A 80 -12.25 -3.38 7.64
CA HIS A 80 -10.81 -3.13 7.54
C HIS A 80 -10.37 -1.93 8.39
N ASP A 81 -11.09 -0.81 8.33
CA ASP A 81 -10.82 0.38 9.15
C ASP A 81 -10.94 0.07 10.65
N ARG A 82 -11.97 -0.70 11.05
CA ARG A 82 -12.12 -1.17 12.44
C ARG A 82 -10.95 -2.04 12.87
N TYR A 83 -10.53 -2.99 12.03
CA TYR A 83 -9.37 -3.84 12.34
C TYR A 83 -8.09 -3.01 12.50
N MET A 84 -7.85 -2.05 11.61
CA MET A 84 -6.66 -1.17 11.69
C MET A 84 -6.70 -0.28 12.94
N LYS A 85 -7.87 0.25 13.30
CA LYS A 85 -8.05 0.99 14.55
C LYS A 85 -7.89 0.12 15.79
N HIS A 86 -8.44 -1.08 15.78
CA HIS A 86 -8.26 -2.05 16.87
C HIS A 86 -6.79 -2.38 17.04
N ARG A 87 -6.10 -2.75 15.96
CA ARG A 87 -4.66 -2.98 15.98
C ARG A 87 -3.91 -1.76 16.51
N PHE A 88 -4.31 -0.54 16.13
CA PHE A 88 -3.73 0.70 16.65
C PHE A 88 -3.93 0.85 18.17
N TYR A 89 -5.17 0.81 18.66
CA TYR A 89 -5.46 1.03 20.09
C TYR A 89 -4.96 -0.11 20.99
N HIS A 90 -4.77 -1.31 20.43
CA HIS A 90 -4.36 -2.49 21.18
C HIS A 90 -2.92 -2.95 20.89
N ASN A 91 -2.15 -2.25 20.05
CA ASN A 91 -0.72 -2.54 19.84
C ASN A 91 0.11 -2.34 21.11
N ASN A 92 -0.36 -1.48 22.02
CA ASN A 92 0.27 -1.13 23.30
C ASN A 92 -0.12 -2.04 24.47
N ARG A 93 -1.04 -3.01 24.27
CA ARG A 93 -1.33 -3.98 25.34
C ARG A 93 -0.19 -4.99 25.34
N LYS A 94 0.81 -4.71 26.18
CA LYS A 94 1.94 -5.59 26.46
C LYS A 94 1.47 -7.05 26.46
N ARG A 95 2.07 -7.87 25.60
CA ARG A 95 2.35 -9.26 25.96
C ARG A 95 3.35 -9.15 27.11
N SER A 96 2.84 -9.04 28.33
CA SER A 96 3.61 -9.26 29.56
C SER A 96 4.22 -10.65 29.52
#